data_AF-A0A7H4GJC8-F1
#
_entry.id   AF-A0A7H4GJC8-F1
#
_cell.length_a   1.000
_cell.length_b   1.000
_cell.length_c   1.000
_cell.angle_alpha   90.00
_cell.angle_beta   90.00
_cell.angle_gamma   90.00
#
_symmetry.space_group_name_H-M   'P 1'
#
loop_
_entity.id
_entity.type
_entity.pdbx_description
1 polymer ?
#
loop_
_entity_poly.entity_id
_entity_poly.type
_entity_poly.pdbx_seq_one_letter_code
_entity_poly.pdbx_strand_id
1 'polypeptide(L)'
;MSHLSVRLPDEIEQRLDREAERTGRNRSDLVREAVGQYLTQKERDRMIEEMKQAARVLSSDPDAIRASRELAEEGLEDWIESIECEERAAGVDRDEKWWE
;
A
#
# COMPACT_ATOMS: atom_id res chain seq x y z
N MET A 1 5.85 -26.92 -13.06
CA MET A 1 4.47 -26.77 -12.56
C MET A 1 4.23 -27.83 -11.50
N SER A 2 3.65 -27.44 -10.36
CA SER A 2 3.19 -28.36 -9.32
C SER A 2 1.67 -28.56 -9.41
N HIS A 3 1.18 -29.70 -8.93
CA HIS A 3 -0.25 -30.01 -8.86
C HIS A 3 -0.74 -29.90 -7.40
N LEU A 4 -1.89 -29.25 -7.20
CA LEU A 4 -2.52 -29.08 -5.90
C LEU A 4 -3.97 -29.54 -6.00
N SER A 5 -4.40 -30.44 -5.10
CA SER A 5 -5.79 -30.85 -4.95
C SER A 5 -6.30 -30.37 -3.59
N VAL A 6 -7.39 -29.60 -3.59
CA VAL A 6 -8.02 -29.05 -2.40
C VAL A 6 -9.51 -29.33 -2.46
N ARG A 7 -10.11 -29.67 -1.32
CA ARG A 7 -11.57 -29.73 -1.19
C ARG A 7 -12.09 -28.36 -0.78
N LEU A 8 -13.05 -27.85 -1.54
CA LEU A 8 -13.73 -26.61 -1.25
C LEU A 8 -15.12 -26.92 -0.67
N PRO A 9 -15.66 -26.08 0.21
CA PRO A 9 -17.07 -26.13 0.57
C PRO A 9 -17.96 -25.93 -0.66
N ASP A 10 -19.08 -26.65 -0.74
CA ASP A 10 -20.00 -26.63 -1.89
C ASP A 10 -20.42 -25.20 -2.29
N GLU A 11 -20.63 -24.31 -1.32
CA GLU A 11 -20.99 -22.91 -1.59
C GLU A 11 -19.90 -22.18 -2.39
N ILE A 12 -18.63 -22.42 -2.06
CA ILE A 12 -17.49 -21.79 -2.72
C ILE A 12 -17.32 -22.35 -4.13
N GLU A 13 -17.52 -23.66 -4.30
CA GLU A 13 -17.49 -24.29 -5.62
C GLU A 13 -18.58 -23.70 -6.53
N GLN A 14 -19.82 -23.61 -6.05
CA GLN A 14 -20.90 -22.98 -6.83
C GLN A 14 -20.64 -21.51 -7.18
N ARG A 15 -19.99 -20.76 -6.27
CA ARG A 15 -19.60 -19.36 -6.55
C ARG A 15 -18.51 -19.28 -7.61
N LEU A 16 -17.53 -20.18 -7.56
CA LEU A 16 -16.46 -20.26 -8.55
C LEU A 16 -17.02 -20.61 -9.94
N ASP A 17 -18.02 -21.48 -10.00
CA ASP A 17 -18.68 -21.90 -11.24
C ASP A 17 -19.40 -20.75 -11.90
N ARG A 18 -20.21 -20.01 -11.14
CA ARG A 18 -20.90 -18.82 -11.63
C ARG A 18 -19.93 -17.76 -12.15
N GLU A 19 -18.81 -17.55 -11.45
CA GLU A 19 -17.82 -16.56 -11.88
C GLU A 19 -17.05 -17.02 -13.12
N ALA A 20 -16.74 -18.32 -13.23
CA ALA A 20 -16.16 -18.92 -14.42
C ALA A 20 -17.08 -18.75 -15.65
N GLU A 21 -18.37 -19.03 -15.50
CA GLU A 21 -19.38 -18.82 -16.55
C GLU A 21 -19.48 -17.35 -16.95
N ARG A 22 -19.57 -16.44 -15.97
CA ARG A 22 -19.73 -14.99 -16.18
C ARG A 22 -18.53 -14.38 -16.91
N THR A 23 -17.33 -14.85 -16.62
CA THR A 23 -16.08 -14.31 -17.17
C THR A 23 -15.56 -15.09 -18.39
N GLY A 24 -16.14 -16.26 -18.69
CA GLY A 24 -15.65 -17.17 -19.72
C GLY A 24 -14.29 -17.81 -19.39
N ARG A 25 -13.86 -17.76 -18.12
CA ARG A 25 -12.56 -18.28 -17.66
C ARG A 25 -12.73 -19.65 -17.01
N ASN A 26 -11.67 -20.46 -17.01
CA ASN A 26 -11.72 -21.73 -16.30
C ASN A 26 -11.54 -21.55 -14.77
N ARG A 27 -12.10 -22.48 -13.99
CA ARG A 27 -12.03 -22.50 -12.52
C ARG A 27 -10.59 -22.41 -12.01
N SER A 28 -9.69 -23.18 -12.64
CA SER A 28 -8.31 -23.29 -12.19
C SER A 28 -7.51 -22.00 -12.32
N ASP A 29 -7.82 -21.16 -13.30
CA ASP A 29 -7.17 -19.86 -13.50
C ASP A 29 -7.69 -18.84 -12.49
N LEU A 30 -8.99 -18.86 -12.20
CA LEU A 30 -9.58 -18.05 -11.13
C LEU A 30 -9.00 -18.42 -9.76
N VAL A 31 -8.85 -19.71 -9.46
CA VAL A 31 -8.24 -20.17 -8.21
C VAL A 31 -6.77 -19.76 -8.15
N ARG A 32 -6.00 -19.94 -9.23
CA ARG A 32 -4.60 -19.52 -9.28
C ARG A 32 -4.44 -18.02 -9.03
N GLU A 33 -5.27 -17.21 -9.67
CA GLU A 33 -5.28 -15.76 -9.47
C GLU A 33 -5.64 -15.39 -8.03
N ALA A 34 -6.72 -15.94 -7.49
CA ALA A 34 -7.16 -15.66 -6.12
C ALA A 34 -6.09 -16.04 -5.09
N VAL A 35 -5.44 -17.19 -5.26
CA VAL A 35 -4.33 -17.63 -4.40
C VAL A 35 -3.14 -16.67 -4.52
N GLY A 36 -2.77 -16.28 -5.75
CA GLY A 36 -1.69 -15.33 -5.98
C GLY A 36 -1.95 -13.98 -5.30
N GLN A 37 -3.14 -13.42 -5.50
CA GLN A 37 -3.56 -12.16 -4.88
C GLN A 37 -3.56 -12.26 -3.35
N TYR A 38 -4.09 -13.35 -2.79
CA TYR A 38 -4.09 -13.57 -1.35
C TYR A 38 -2.68 -13.61 -0.76
N LEU A 39 -1.75 -14.33 -1.41
CA LEU A 39 -0.37 -14.43 -0.95
C LEU A 39 0.35 -13.08 -1.03
N THR A 40 0.22 -12.36 -2.14
CA THR A 40 0.80 -11.02 -2.28
C THR A 40 0.24 -10.06 -1.24
N GLN A 41 -1.06 -10.09 -0.98
CA GLN A 41 -1.65 -9.26 0.07
C GLN A 41 -1.09 -9.62 1.45
N LYS A 42 -0.96 -10.92 1.76
CA LYS A 42 -0.41 -11.36 3.04
C LYS A 42 1.07 -11.01 3.23
N GLU A 43 1.87 -11.06 2.17
CA GLU A 43 3.26 -10.60 2.21
C GLU A 43 3.34 -9.09 2.50
N ARG A 44 2.53 -8.29 1.80
CA ARG A 44 2.43 -6.85 2.06
C ARG A 44 1.99 -6.55 3.49
N ASP A 45 0.96 -7.25 3.98
CA ASP A 45 0.46 -7.08 5.35
C ASP A 45 1.57 -7.35 6.39
N ARG A 46 2.34 -8.43 6.21
CA ARG A 46 3.47 -8.77 7.10
C ARG A 46 4.56 -7.71 7.05
N MET A 47 4.96 -7.29 5.86
CA MET A 47 5.96 -6.25 5.68
C MET A 47 5.54 -4.93 6.34
N ILE A 48 4.28 -4.52 6.18
CA ILE A 48 3.73 -3.33 6.83
C ILE A 48 3.75 -3.48 8.35
N GLU A 49 3.40 -4.65 8.88
CA GLU A 49 3.45 -4.86 10.32
C GLU A 49 4.88 -4.82 10.86
N GLU A 50 5.85 -5.43 10.18
CA GLU A 50 7.27 -5.33 10.52
C GLU A 50 7.74 -3.87 10.52
N MET A 51 7.38 -3.08 9.51
CA MET A 51 7.68 -1.66 9.44
C MET A 51 7.04 -0.87 10.59
N LYS A 52 5.79 -1.17 10.96
CA LYS A 52 5.12 -0.57 12.12
C LYS A 52 5.84 -0.89 13.41
N GLN A 53 6.31 -2.13 13.60
CA GLN A 53 7.07 -2.49 14.78
C GLN A 53 8.40 -1.75 14.83
N ALA A 54 9.13 -1.66 13.72
CA ALA A 54 10.37 -0.88 13.64
C ALA A 54 10.13 0.60 13.96
N ALA A 55 9.07 1.20 13.41
CA ALA A 55 8.69 2.58 13.70
C ALA A 55 8.32 2.81 15.17
N ARG A 56 7.62 1.85 15.81
CA ARG A 56 7.34 1.90 17.26
C ARG A 56 8.61 1.87 18.09
N VAL A 57 9.57 1.03 17.73
CA VAL A 57 10.87 0.98 18.41
C VAL A 57 11.61 2.31 18.26
N LEU A 58 11.72 2.83 17.03
CA LEU A 58 12.40 4.10 16.76
C LEU A 58 11.75 5.28 17.48
N SER A 59 10.42 5.36 17.48
CA SER A 59 9.66 6.42 18.17
C SER A 59 9.67 6.27 19.70
N SER A 60 10.11 5.14 20.23
CA SER A 60 10.30 4.96 21.68
C SER A 60 11.71 5.36 22.14
N ASP A 61 12.63 5.63 21.20
CA ASP A 61 14.00 6.06 21.47
C ASP A 61 14.10 7.61 21.37
N PRO A 62 14.30 8.32 22.51
CA PRO A 62 14.40 9.77 22.52
C PRO A 62 15.58 10.33 21.69
N ASP A 63 16.67 9.58 21.58
CA ASP A 63 17.85 10.02 20.81
C ASP A 63 17.57 9.91 19.32
N ALA A 64 16.87 8.85 18.89
CA ALA A 64 16.41 8.70 17.53
C ALA A 64 15.38 9.76 17.13
N ILE A 65 14.45 10.11 18.03
CA ILE A 65 13.50 11.21 17.79
C ILE A 65 14.25 12.53 17.62
N ARG A 66 15.21 12.83 18.50
CA ARG A 66 15.99 14.07 18.41
C ARG A 66 16.76 14.15 17.09
N ALA A 67 17.50 13.10 16.74
CA ALA A 67 18.26 13.05 15.49
C ALA A 67 17.35 13.18 14.25
N SER A 68 16.19 12.50 14.26
CA SER A 68 15.21 12.63 13.17
C SER A 68 14.65 14.04 13.06
N ARG A 69 14.47 14.75 14.17
CA ARG A 69 13.99 16.12 14.19
C ARG A 69 15.04 17.09 13.66
N GLU A 70 16.29 16.94 14.09
CA GLU A 70 17.42 17.74 13.59
C GLU A 70 17.56 17.60 12.06
N LEU A 71 17.47 16.37 11.54
CA LEU A 71 17.48 16.12 10.09
C LEU A 71 16.27 16.71 9.36
N ALA A 72 15.09 16.69 9.99
CA ALA A 72 13.88 17.26 9.40
C ALA A 72 13.90 18.79 9.41
N GLU A 73 14.60 19.41 10.36
CA GLU A 73 14.79 20.86 10.44
C GLU A 73 15.92 21.32 9.51
N GLU A 74 16.93 20.48 9.24
CA GLU A 74 17.96 20.74 8.23
C GLU A 74 17.35 20.78 6.80
N GLY A 75 17.33 21.97 6.20
CA GLY A 75 16.92 22.17 4.81
C GLY A 75 15.41 22.26 4.58
N LEU A 76 14.59 22.28 5.65
CA LEU A 76 13.14 22.42 5.52
C LEU A 76 12.74 23.77 4.94
N GLU A 77 13.38 24.85 5.38
CA GLU A 77 13.10 26.20 4.89
C GLU A 77 13.44 26.34 3.40
N ASP A 78 14.63 25.89 3.00
CA ASP A 78 15.08 25.89 1.60
C ASP A 78 14.13 25.06 0.70
N TRP A 79 13.66 23.92 1.21
CA TRP A 79 12.72 23.06 0.48
C TRP A 79 11.34 23.70 0.33
N ILE A 80 10.81 24.34 1.39
CA ILE A 80 9.55 25.09 1.33
C ILE A 80 9.66 26.26 0.35
N GLU A 81 10.75 27.03 0.41
CA GLU A 81 10.97 28.15 -0.50
C GLU A 81 11.05 27.69 -1.97
N SER A 82 11.67 26.54 -2.24
CA SER A 82 11.72 25.93 -3.56
C SER A 82 10.32 25.60 -4.09
N ILE A 83 9.48 24.96 -3.26
CA ILE A 83 8.10 24.61 -3.63
C ILE A 83 7.27 25.87 -3.89
N GLU A 84 7.34 26.87 -3.01
CA GLU A 84 6.60 28.13 -3.21
C GLU A 84 7.04 28.86 -4.49
N CYS A 85 8.33 28.78 -4.86
CA CYS A 85 8.81 29.30 -6.13
C CYS A 85 8.24 28.55 -7.34
N GLU A 86 8.21 27.22 -7.28
CA GLU A 86 7.64 26.37 -8.33
C GLU A 86 6.12 26.60 -8.50
N GLU A 87 5.38 26.68 -7.40
CA GLU A 87 3.94 26.94 -7.41
C GLU A 87 3.62 28.32 -7.99
N ARG A 88 4.39 29.36 -7.60
CA ARG A 88 4.25 30.70 -8.16
C ARG A 88 4.58 30.73 -9.66
N ALA A 89 5.60 30.00 -10.09
CA ALA A 89 5.94 29.87 -11.51
C ALA A 89 4.86 29.12 -12.31
N ALA A 90 4.16 28.18 -11.67
CA ALA A 90 3.03 27.46 -12.25
C ALA A 90 1.70 28.27 -12.21
N GLY A 91 1.70 29.46 -11.58
CA GLY A 91 0.53 30.31 -11.47
C GLY A 91 -0.52 29.82 -10.46
N VAL A 92 -0.12 28.99 -9.50
CA VAL A 92 -0.98 28.55 -8.40
C VAL A 92 -1.20 29.71 -7.44
N ASP A 93 -2.48 30.05 -7.18
CA ASP A 93 -2.85 31.03 -6.17
C ASP A 93 -2.87 30.35 -4.79
N ARG A 94 -2.07 30.89 -3.86
CA ARG A 94 -1.95 30.38 -2.49
C ARG A 94 -3.25 30.55 -1.69
N ASP A 95 -4.04 31.58 -2.01
CA ASP A 95 -5.26 31.90 -1.29
C ASP A 95 -6.50 31.15 -1.84
N GLU A 96 -6.35 30.49 -2.99
CA GLU A 96 -7.37 29.65 -3.59
C GLU A 96 -7.40 28.27 -2.90
N LYS A 97 -8.51 27.97 -2.21
CA LYS A 97 -8.69 26.67 -1.55
C LYS A 97 -9.08 25.62 -2.59
N TRP A 98 -8.30 24.55 -2.67
CA TRP A 98 -8.59 23.41 -3.56
C TRP A 98 -9.74 22.51 -3.09
N TRP A 99 -10.27 22.75 -1.89
CA TRP A 99 -11.41 22.02 -1.32
C TRP A 99 -12.63 22.94 -1.20
N GLU A 100 -13.61 22.72 -2.07
CA GLU A 100 -15.03 23.06 -1.82
C GLU A 100 -15.83 21.79 -1.52
#